data_AF-A0A2W6APV0-F1
#
_entry.id   AF-A0A2W6APV0-F1
#
_cell.length_a   1.000
_cell.length_b   1.000
_cell.length_c   1.000
_cell.angle_alpha   90.00
_cell.angle_beta   90.00
_cell.angle_gamma   90.00
#
_symmetry.space_group_name_H-M   'P 1'
#
loop_
_entity.id
_entity.type
_entity.pdbx_description
1 polymer ?
#
loop_
_entity_poly.entity_id
_entity_poly.type
_entity_poly.pdbx_seq_one_letter_code
_entity_poly.pdbx_strand_id
1 'polypeptide(L)'
;MDELTLAKQRFAVARAEQIRRRLRTIEGQVRGLTRMIDEDRPCLDILMQLSATQEALSQVGKLVTRNYLENCLTDTLQSGKAEEQAKAYDSLMDVIYKYRV
;
A
#
# COMPACT_ATOMS: atom_id res chain seq x y z
N MET A 1 -25.89 6.66 6.10
CA MET A 1 -24.44 6.76 5.81
C MET A 1 -24.16 8.22 5.53
N ASP A 2 -23.45 8.92 6.42
CA ASP A 2 -23.21 10.37 6.31
C ASP A 2 -21.88 10.70 5.60
N GLU A 3 -21.73 11.95 5.17
CA GLU A 3 -20.50 12.49 4.56
C GLU A 3 -19.26 12.39 5.47
N LEU A 4 -19.45 12.33 6.79
CA LEU A 4 -18.38 12.28 7.78
C LEU A 4 -17.68 10.91 7.79
N THR A 5 -18.41 9.85 7.48
CA THR A 5 -17.89 8.48 7.34
C THR A 5 -16.99 8.34 6.10
N LEU A 6 -17.24 9.13 5.05
CA LEU A 6 -16.48 9.12 3.80
C LEU A 6 -15.11 9.82 3.91
N ALA A 7 -14.98 10.79 4.80
CA ALA A 7 -13.73 11.53 5.02
C ALA A 7 -12.64 10.69 5.70
N LYS A 8 -13.04 9.70 6.53
CA LYS A 8 -12.13 8.85 7.33
C LYS A 8 -11.31 7.85 6.51
N GLN A 9 -11.60 7.66 5.23
CA GLN A 9 -10.95 6.68 4.35
C GLN A 9 -10.07 7.32 3.25
N ARG A 10 -9.54 8.52 3.48
CA ARG A 10 -8.71 9.22 2.48
C ARG A 10 -7.24 9.26 2.88
N PHE A 11 -6.37 9.31 1.87
CA PHE A 11 -4.95 9.56 2.07
C PHE A 11 -4.72 11.00 2.53
N ALA A 12 -3.80 11.20 3.47
CA ALA A 12 -3.21 12.53 3.66
C ALA A 12 -2.62 13.01 2.31
N VAL A 13 -2.88 14.26 1.91
CA VAL A 13 -2.58 14.78 0.55
C VAL A 13 -1.12 14.53 0.15
N ALA A 14 -0.17 14.84 1.05
CA ALA A 14 1.26 14.64 0.80
C ALA A 14 1.62 13.15 0.59
N ARG A 15 0.98 12.25 1.34
CA ARG A 15 1.20 10.80 1.21
C ARG A 15 0.60 10.23 -0.05
N ALA A 16 -0.57 10.74 -0.46
CA ALA A 16 -1.18 10.40 -1.73
C ALA A 16 -0.24 10.70 -2.90
N GLU A 17 0.38 11.89 -2.90
CA GLU A 17 1.32 12.27 -3.96
C GLU A 17 2.60 11.44 -3.93
N GLN A 18 3.13 11.15 -2.74
CA GLN A 18 4.29 10.25 -2.60
C GLN A 18 4.00 8.85 -3.15
N ILE A 19 2.83 8.28 -2.84
CA ILE A 19 2.39 6.97 -3.33
C ILE A 19 2.24 7.01 -4.86
N ARG A 20 1.57 8.02 -5.41
CA ARG A 20 1.40 8.18 -6.87
C ARG A 20 2.75 8.28 -7.59
N ARG A 21 3.71 9.02 -7.04
CA ARG A 21 5.06 9.11 -7.63
C ARG A 21 5.73 7.73 -7.69
N ARG A 22 5.67 6.95 -6.61
CA ARG A 22 6.25 5.59 -6.57
C ARG A 22 5.54 4.63 -7.51
N LEU A 23 4.21 4.68 -7.57
CA LEU A 23 3.43 3.86 -8.49
C LEU A 23 3.77 4.17 -9.96
N ARG A 24 3.95 5.45 -10.34
CA ARG A 24 4.43 5.82 -11.69
C ARG A 24 5.79 5.21 -12.03
N THR A 25 6.71 5.13 -11.05
CA THR A 25 7.99 4.44 -11.23
C THR A 25 7.80 2.94 -11.45
N ILE A 26 6.98 2.29 -10.62
CA ILE A 26 6.68 0.85 -10.72
C ILE A 26 6.03 0.52 -12.06
N GLU A 27 5.12 1.34 -12.53
CA GLU A 27 4.49 1.21 -13.86
C GLU A 27 5.55 1.20 -14.98
N GLY A 28 6.57 2.06 -14.86
CA GLY A 28 7.73 2.06 -15.76
C GLY A 28 8.58 0.79 -15.66
N GLN A 29 8.75 0.25 -14.44
CA GLN A 29 9.46 -1.03 -14.23
C GLN A 29 8.70 -2.21 -14.85
N VAL A 30 7.37 -2.27 -14.68
CA VAL A 30 6.51 -3.31 -15.28
C VAL A 30 6.56 -3.25 -16.80
N ARG A 31 6.45 -2.06 -17.40
CA ARG A 31 6.68 -1.89 -18.85
C ARG A 31 8.10 -2.27 -19.28
N GLY A 32 9.09 -2.07 -18.42
CA GLY A 32 10.45 -2.53 -18.63
C GLY A 32 10.54 -4.06 -18.72
N LEU A 33 9.88 -4.76 -17.80
CA LEU A 33 9.83 -6.23 -17.79
C LEU A 33 9.23 -6.79 -19.08
N THR A 34 8.12 -6.22 -19.57
CA THR A 34 7.53 -6.63 -20.86
C THR A 34 8.54 -6.50 -22.00
N ARG A 35 9.21 -5.33 -22.11
CA ARG A 35 10.24 -5.11 -23.14
C ARG A 35 11.42 -6.07 -23.02
N MET A 36 11.87 -6.39 -21.81
CA MET A 36 12.95 -7.35 -21.60
C MET A 36 12.59 -8.75 -22.11
N ILE A 37 11.32 -9.15 -21.99
CA ILE A 37 10.81 -10.40 -22.55
C ILE A 37 10.77 -10.31 -24.09
N ASP A 38 10.23 -9.23 -24.64
CA ASP A 38 10.14 -9.02 -26.09
C ASP A 38 11.53 -8.97 -26.78
N GLU A 39 12.55 -8.55 -26.04
CA GLU A 39 13.95 -8.47 -26.46
C GLU A 39 14.77 -9.75 -26.18
N ASP A 40 14.13 -10.85 -25.74
CA ASP A 40 14.78 -12.12 -25.37
C ASP A 40 15.97 -11.93 -24.40
N ARG A 41 15.82 -11.04 -23.41
CA ARG A 41 16.87 -10.79 -22.40
C ARG A 41 17.11 -12.02 -21.52
N PRO A 42 18.33 -12.17 -20.95
CA PRO A 42 18.63 -13.28 -20.05
C PRO A 42 17.65 -13.38 -18.88
N CYS A 43 17.17 -14.60 -18.58
CA CYS A 43 16.21 -14.83 -17.51
C CYS A 43 16.68 -14.29 -16.15
N LEU A 44 17.99 -14.33 -15.87
CA LEU A 44 18.56 -13.78 -14.64
C LEU A 44 18.36 -12.26 -14.53
N ASP A 45 18.55 -11.51 -15.62
CA ASP A 45 18.30 -10.07 -15.66
C ASP A 45 16.83 -9.76 -15.38
N ILE A 46 15.92 -10.54 -15.97
CA ILE A 46 14.47 -10.40 -15.77
C ILE A 46 14.11 -10.67 -14.31
N LEU A 47 14.66 -11.73 -13.70
CA LEU A 47 14.45 -12.06 -12.29
C LEU A 47 14.96 -10.95 -11.36
N MET A 48 16.12 -10.36 -11.66
CA MET A 48 16.66 -9.22 -10.91
C MET A 48 15.73 -8.00 -10.98
N GLN A 49 15.26 -7.66 -12.18
CA GLN A 49 14.34 -6.53 -12.38
C GLN A 49 12.97 -6.79 -11.74
N LEU A 50 12.48 -8.03 -11.79
CA LEU A 50 11.23 -8.45 -11.15
C LEU A 50 11.33 -8.30 -9.64
N SER A 51 12.43 -8.77 -9.04
CA SER A 51 12.70 -8.62 -7.60
C SER A 51 12.76 -7.15 -7.18
N ALA A 52 13.43 -6.29 -7.96
CA ALA A 52 13.46 -4.85 -7.72
C ALA A 52 12.05 -4.21 -7.79
N THR A 53 11.18 -4.70 -8.68
CA THR A 53 9.80 -4.24 -8.81
C THR A 53 8.94 -4.69 -7.61
N GLN A 54 9.13 -5.93 -7.14
CA GLN A 54 8.46 -6.46 -5.95
C GLN A 54 8.83 -5.66 -4.70
N GLU A 55 10.12 -5.36 -4.50
CA GLU A 55 10.56 -4.54 -3.37
C GLU A 55 9.96 -3.12 -3.45
N ALA A 56 9.94 -2.50 -4.64
CA ALA A 56 9.32 -1.20 -4.83
C ALA A 56 7.81 -1.21 -4.48
N LEU A 57 7.09 -2.27 -4.86
CA LEU A 57 5.69 -2.48 -4.47
C LEU A 57 5.53 -2.67 -2.95
N SER A 58 6.39 -3.45 -2.30
CA SER A 58 6.37 -3.63 -0.85
C SER A 58 6.54 -2.30 -0.12
N GLN A 59 7.40 -1.41 -0.62
CA GLN A 59 7.57 -0.06 -0.07
C GLN A 59 6.32 0.81 -0.23
N VAL A 60 5.57 0.68 -1.33
CA VAL A 60 4.25 1.32 -1.49
C VAL A 60 3.24 0.75 -0.50
N GLY A 61 3.21 -0.58 -0.33
CA GLY A 61 2.37 -1.26 0.65
C GLY A 61 2.59 -0.72 2.06
N LYS A 62 3.85 -0.56 2.50
CA LYS A 62 4.20 0.04 3.81
C LYS A 62 3.64 1.45 3.97
N LEU A 63 3.68 2.28 2.93
CA LEU A 63 3.14 3.65 2.98
C LEU A 63 1.61 3.66 3.06
N VAL A 64 0.93 2.79 2.33
CA VAL A 64 -0.52 2.64 2.37
C VAL A 64 -0.97 2.15 3.75
N THR A 65 -0.31 1.11 4.26
CA THR A 65 -0.53 0.58 5.62
C THR A 65 -0.34 1.67 6.67
N ARG A 66 0.76 2.42 6.61
CA ARG A 66 0.99 3.56 7.52
C ARG A 66 -0.16 4.57 7.45
N ASN A 67 -0.63 4.92 6.25
CA ASN A 67 -1.76 5.85 6.11
C ASN A 67 -3.02 5.34 6.81
N TYR A 68 -3.32 4.06 6.60
CA TYR A 68 -4.49 3.42 7.18
C TYR A 68 -4.41 3.43 8.71
N LEU A 69 -3.26 3.06 9.28
CA LEU A 69 -3.07 3.06 10.73
C LEU A 69 -3.19 4.46 11.33
N GLU A 70 -2.59 5.47 10.71
CA GLU A 70 -2.57 6.83 11.25
C GLU A 70 -3.92 7.56 11.13
N ASN A 71 -4.73 7.29 10.11
CA ASN A 71 -5.96 8.05 9.86
C ASN A 71 -7.25 7.28 10.13
N CYS A 72 -7.24 5.95 9.99
CA CYS A 72 -8.44 5.13 10.19
C CYS A 72 -8.45 4.49 11.59
N LEU A 73 -7.27 4.05 12.06
CA LEU A 73 -7.16 3.29 13.30
C LEU A 73 -7.01 4.20 14.53
N THR A 74 -6.16 5.23 14.46
CA THR A 74 -5.89 6.15 15.59
C THR A 74 -7.16 6.83 16.11
N ASP A 75 -8.00 7.35 15.23
CA ASP A 75 -9.27 8.02 15.60
C ASP A 75 -10.25 7.05 16.28
N THR A 76 -10.30 5.80 15.82
CA THR A 76 -11.17 4.75 16.36
C THR A 76 -10.70 4.32 17.76
N LEU A 77 -9.39 4.24 17.97
CA LEU A 77 -8.83 3.93 19.29
C LEU A 77 -9.08 5.05 20.30
N GLN A 78 -9.09 6.31 19.85
CA GLN A 78 -9.35 7.48 20.70
C GLN A 78 -10.83 7.69 21.05
N SER A 79 -11.78 7.05 20.35
CA SER A 79 -13.22 7.25 20.59
C SER A 79 -13.74 6.67 21.91
N GLY A 80 -12.96 5.80 22.57
CA GLY A 80 -13.28 5.19 23.87
C GLY A 80 -14.39 4.12 23.85
N LYS A 81 -14.93 3.78 22.68
CA LYS A 81 -15.98 2.77 22.54
C LYS A 81 -15.38 1.38 22.36
N ALA A 82 -15.55 0.53 23.38
CA ALA A 82 -14.96 -0.81 23.42
C ALA A 82 -15.24 -1.68 22.18
N GLU A 83 -16.46 -1.63 21.64
CA GLU A 83 -16.82 -2.40 20.44
C GLU A 83 -16.12 -1.90 19.17
N GLU A 84 -15.96 -0.59 19.02
CA GLU A 84 -15.23 0.01 17.90
C GLU A 84 -13.71 -0.27 18.01
N GLN A 85 -13.17 -0.27 19.23
CA GLN A 85 -11.78 -0.64 19.51
C GLN A 85 -11.48 -2.10 19.18
N ALA A 86 -12.38 -3.04 19.50
CA ALA A 86 -12.21 -4.45 19.16
C ALA A 86 -12.10 -4.65 17.62
N LYS A 87 -13.01 -4.02 16.85
CA LYS A 87 -12.98 -4.07 15.38
C LYS A 87 -11.71 -3.43 14.79
N ALA A 88 -11.18 -2.40 15.44
CA ALA A 88 -9.92 -1.77 15.10
C ALA A 88 -8.74 -2.76 15.25
N TYR A 89 -8.67 -3.50 16.36
CA TYR A 89 -7.64 -4.54 16.54
C TYR A 89 -7.73 -5.66 15.50
N ASP A 90 -8.94 -6.14 15.18
CA ASP A 90 -9.13 -7.14 14.13
C ASP A 90 -8.63 -6.64 12.76
N SER A 91 -8.94 -5.38 12.43
CA SER A 91 -8.50 -4.76 11.18
C SER A 91 -6.98 -4.60 11.12
N LEU A 92 -6.32 -4.30 12.25
CA LEU A 92 -4.87 -4.28 12.34
C LEU A 92 -4.25 -5.66 12.08
N MET A 93 -4.84 -6.72 12.64
CA MET A 93 -4.39 -8.09 12.41
C MET A 93 -4.49 -8.48 10.94
N ASP A 94 -5.59 -8.11 10.27
CA ASP A 94 -5.74 -8.31 8.82
C ASP A 94 -4.62 -7.60 8.02
N VAL A 95 -4.28 -6.36 8.37
CA VAL A 95 -3.20 -5.61 7.72
C VAL A 95 -1.84 -6.26 7.91
N ILE A 96 -1.55 -6.81 9.09
CA ILE A 96 -0.27 -7.44 9.40
C ILE A 96 -0.12 -8.81 8.74
N TYR A 97 -1.17 -9.64 8.77
CA TYR A 97 -1.07 -11.06 8.43
C TYR A 97 -1.69 -11.43 7.08
N LYS A 98 -2.67 -10.66 6.59
CA LYS A 98 -3.42 -11.00 5.37
C LYS A 98 -3.00 -10.17 4.15
N TYR A 99 -2.66 -8.91 4.35
CA TYR A 99 -2.31 -7.98 3.26
C TYR A 99 -0.80 -7.78 3.08
N ARG A 100 0.04 -8.65 3.66
CA ARG A 100 1.49 -8.58 3.52
C ARG A 100 1.90 -9.04 2.11
N VAL A 101 2.25 -8.09 1.26
CA VAL A 101 2.98 -8.29 -0.01
C VAL A 101 4.46 -8.46 0.27
#